data_AF-A0A960D401-F1
#
_entry.id   AF-A0A960D401-F1
#
_cell.length_a   1.000
_cell.length_b   1.000
_cell.length_c   1.000
_cell.angle_alpha   90.00
_cell.angle_beta   90.00
_cell.angle_gamma   90.00
#
_symmetry.space_group_name_H-M   'P 1'
#
loop_
_entity.id
_entity.type
_entity.pdbx_description
1 polymer ?
#
loop_
_entity_poly.entity_id
_entity_poly.type
_entity_poly.pdbx_seq_one_letter_code
_entity_poly.pdbx_strand_id
1 'polypeptide(L)' 'MAQEKNSAVKYQRTLFEPEHELFRESYRAFLDRHVAPYHDQWEKDKIVDRGVWLEAGKQGFLGMAVPEEYGGG' A
#
# COMPACT_ATOMS: atom_id res chain seq x y z
N MET A 1 -6.42 -11.01 -34.66
CA MET A 1 -5.11 -10.47 -34.21
C MET A 1 -5.24 -10.10 -32.74
N ALA A 2 -4.39 -10.74 -31.93
CA ALA A 2 -3.97 -10.44 -30.56
C ALA A 2 -5.03 -10.01 -29.51
N GLN A 3 -5.28 -10.90 -28.55
CA GLN A 3 -5.17 -10.56 -27.12
C GLN A 3 -5.07 -11.83 -26.27
N GLU A 4 -3.86 -12.37 -26.15
CA GLU A 4 -3.50 -13.20 -25.00
C GLU A 4 -3.41 -12.26 -23.79
N LYS A 5 -4.49 -12.18 -23.03
CA LYS A 5 -4.47 -11.60 -21.68
C LYS A 5 -3.66 -12.56 -20.83
N ASN A 6 -2.46 -12.13 -20.46
CA ASN A 6 -1.56 -12.84 -19.56
C ASN A 6 -2.28 -13.15 -18.23
N SER A 7 -2.86 -14.33 -18.09
CA SER A 7 -3.44 -14.80 -16.84
C SER A 7 -2.30 -15.36 -16.00
N ALA A 8 -1.69 -14.50 -15.18
CA ALA A 8 -0.81 -14.97 -14.12
C ALA A 8 -1.59 -16.02 -13.31
N VAL A 9 -1.06 -17.24 -13.22
CA VAL A 9 -1.63 -18.29 -12.38
C VAL A 9 -1.64 -17.77 -10.95
N LYS A 10 -2.84 -17.46 -10.44
CA LYS A 10 -3.02 -17.05 -9.04
C LYS A 10 -2.89 -18.27 -8.15
N TYR A 11 -1.68 -18.54 -7.69
CA TYR A 11 -1.49 -19.45 -6.56
C TYR A 11 -1.93 -18.75 -5.28
N GLN A 12 -2.85 -19.38 -4.53
CA GLN A 12 -3.20 -18.89 -3.22
C GLN A 12 -2.06 -19.16 -2.24
N ARG A 13 -1.56 -18.09 -1.63
CA ARG A 13 -0.51 -18.19 -0.61
C ARG A 13 -1.15 -18.62 0.70
N THR A 14 -0.68 -19.74 1.25
CA THR A 14 -1.21 -20.34 2.48
C THR A 14 -0.55 -19.82 3.75
N LEU A 15 0.43 -18.93 3.63
CA LEU A 15 1.18 -18.35 4.77
C LEU A 15 0.46 -17.14 5.40
N PHE A 16 -0.61 -16.64 4.80
CA PHE A 16 -1.32 -15.45 5.27
C PHE A 16 -2.57 -15.80 6.05
N GLU A 17 -2.66 -15.25 7.23
CA GLU A 17 -3.84 -15.28 8.10
C GLU A 17 -4.85 -14.18 7.70
N PRO A 18 -6.12 -14.27 8.12
CA PRO A 18 -7.15 -13.27 7.81
C PRO A 18 -6.74 -11.82 8.10
N GLU A 19 -5.98 -11.59 9.17
CA GLU A 19 -5.47 -10.28 9.58
C GLU A 19 -4.50 -9.70 8.54
N HIS A 20 -3.68 -10.54 7.92
CA HIS A 20 -2.77 -10.13 6.84
C HIS A 20 -3.54 -9.74 5.58
N GLU A 21 -4.64 -10.45 5.27
CA GLU A 21 -5.51 -10.10 4.15
C GLU A 21 -6.23 -8.77 4.40
N LEU A 22 -6.78 -8.59 5.61
CA LEU A 22 -7.44 -7.35 6.00
C LEU A 22 -6.49 -6.15 5.93
N PHE A 23 -5.28 -6.30 6.47
CA PHE A 23 -4.24 -5.28 6.36
C PHE A 23 -3.92 -4.95 4.90
N ARG A 24 -3.77 -5.97 4.05
CA ARG A 24 -3.45 -5.80 2.63
C ARG A 24 -4.57 -5.10 1.87
N GLU A 25 -5.82 -5.42 2.15
CA GLU A 25 -6.98 -4.76 1.56
C GLU A 25 -7.03 -3.29 1.95
N SER A 26 -6.87 -3.00 3.24
CA SER A 26 -6.79 -1.65 3.79
C SER A 26 -5.67 -0.83 3.13
N TYR A 27 -4.45 -1.38 3.10
CA TYR A 27 -3.31 -0.69 2.52
C TYR A 27 -3.43 -0.48 1.01
N ARG A 28 -3.98 -1.47 0.27
CA ARG A 28 -4.26 -1.30 -1.16
C ARG A 28 -5.25 -0.15 -1.41
N ALA A 29 -6.33 -0.10 -0.63
CA ALA A 29 -7.31 0.98 -0.75
C ALA A 29 -6.71 2.36 -0.41
N PHE A 30 -5.72 2.44 0.48
CA PHE A 30 -4.94 3.65 0.73
C PHE A 30 -4.10 4.03 -0.48
N LEU A 31 -3.34 3.08 -1.04
CA LEU A 31 -2.51 3.32 -2.22
C LEU A 31 -3.33 3.80 -3.42
N ASP A 32 -4.46 3.14 -3.69
CA ASP A 32 -5.34 3.48 -4.82
C ASP A 32 -5.90 4.91 -4.71
N ARG A 33 -6.16 5.38 -3.48
CA ARG A 33 -6.72 6.71 -3.22
C ARG A 33 -5.67 7.81 -3.10
N HIS A 34 -4.54 7.52 -2.46
CA HIS A 34 -3.59 8.55 -2.00
C HIS A 34 -2.23 8.49 -2.69
N VAL A 35 -1.89 7.40 -3.39
CA VAL A 35 -0.57 7.23 -4.02
C VAL A 35 -0.69 7.10 -5.53
N ALA A 36 -1.45 6.12 -6.03
CA ALA A 36 -1.51 5.78 -7.45
C ALA A 36 -1.87 6.97 -8.36
N PRO A 37 -2.80 7.89 -8.00
CA PRO A 37 -3.11 9.05 -8.85
C PRO A 37 -1.98 10.08 -8.99
N TYR A 38 -1.02 10.10 -8.07
CA TYR A 38 0.01 11.14 -7.96
C TYR A 38 1.43 10.64 -8.24
N HIS A 39 1.63 9.32 -8.19
CA HIS A 39 2.93 8.66 -8.28
C HIS A 39 3.77 9.11 -9.49
N ASP A 40 3.17 9.15 -10.68
CA ASP A 40 3.88 9.53 -11.92
C ASP A 40 4.41 10.98 -11.87
N GLN A 41 3.74 11.87 -11.16
CA GLN A 41 4.20 13.24 -10.99
C GLN A 41 5.35 13.31 -9.98
N TRP A 42 5.24 12.61 -8.85
CA TRP A 42 6.32 12.49 -7.87
C TRP A 42 7.59 11.90 -8.46
N GLU A 43 7.46 10.94 -9.38
CA GLU A 43 8.59 10.36 -10.08
C GLU A 43 9.30 11.38 -11.00
N LYS A 44 8.53 12.24 -11.69
CA LYS A 44 9.09 13.32 -12.52
C LYS A 44 9.78 14.38 -11.67
N ASP A 45 9.15 14.77 -10.56
CA ASP A 45 9.63 15.80 -9.64
C ASP A 45 10.74 15.29 -8.71
N LYS A 46 11.00 13.98 -8.71
CA LYS A 46 11.98 13.29 -7.86
C LYS A 46 11.74 13.49 -6.37
N ILE A 47 10.48 13.72 -5.99
CA ILE A 47 10.07 13.92 -4.60
C ILE A 47 8.64 13.42 -4.39
N VAL A 48 8.45 12.67 -3.32
CA VAL A 48 7.12 12.26 -2.85
C VAL A 48 6.54 13.36 -1.97
N ASP A 49 5.26 13.68 -2.17
CA ASP A 49 4.57 14.68 -1.37
C ASP A 49 4.60 14.34 0.13
N ARG A 50 4.82 15.35 1.00
CA ARG A 50 4.90 15.12 2.45
C ARG A 50 3.55 14.72 3.07
N GLY A 51 2.46 15.17 2.47
CA GLY A 51 1.09 14.92 2.92
C GLY A 51 0.74 13.43 2.90
N VAL A 52 1.23 12.66 1.91
CA VAL A 52 0.94 11.22 1.86
C VAL A 52 1.54 10.46 3.04
N TRP A 53 2.71 10.88 3.52
CA TRP A 53 3.34 10.30 4.71
C TRP A 53 2.57 10.64 5.99
N LEU A 54 2.10 11.88 6.11
CA LEU A 54 1.26 12.27 7.24
C LEU A 54 -0.05 11.48 7.26
N GLU A 55 -0.65 11.25 6.09
CA GLU A 55 -1.88 10.48 5.98
C GLU A 55 -1.67 9.00 6.27
N ALA A 56 -0.58 8.40 5.77
CA ALA A 56 -0.21 7.03 6.10
C ALA A 56 -0.01 6.82 7.61
N GLY A 57 0.66 7.77 8.28
CA GLY A 57 0.86 7.71 9.74
C GLY A 57 -0.44 7.78 10.53
N LYS A 58 -1.41 8.62 10.13
CA LYS A 58 -2.72 8.67 10.80
C LYS A 58 -3.51 7.36 10.67
N GLN A 59 -3.29 6.62 9.58
CA GLN A 59 -4.00 5.37 9.30
C GLN A 59 -3.30 4.13 9.88
N GLY A 60 -2.16 4.30 10.57
CA GLY A 60 -1.44 3.19 11.16
C GLY A 60 -0.70 2.35 10.11
N PHE A 61 -0.06 2.99 9.14
CA PHE A 61 0.76 2.30 8.12
C PHE A 61 2.26 2.54 8.27
N LEU A 62 2.71 3.26 9.30
CA LEU A 62 4.10 3.66 9.48
C LEU A 62 4.62 3.25 10.86
N GLY A 63 5.70 2.48 10.88
CA GLY A 63 6.32 2.08 12.14
C GLY A 63 5.63 0.90 12.80
N MET A 64 5.20 -0.10 12.01
CA MET A 64 4.61 -1.36 12.52
C MET A 64 5.49 -2.12 13.53
N ALA A 65 6.81 -1.87 13.52
CA ALA A 65 7.74 -2.46 14.48
C ALA A 65 7.99 -1.55 15.70
N VAL A 66 7.39 -0.36 15.74
CA VAL A 66 7.50 0.59 16.83
C VAL A 66 6.39 0.28 17.85
N PRO A 67 6.69 0.30 19.16
CA PRO A 67 5.65 0.16 20.17
C PRO A 67 4.58 1.26 20.09
N GLU A 68 3.33 0.89 20.36
CA GLU A 68 2.18 1.82 20.33
C GLU A 68 2.37 3.03 21.27
N GLU A 69 3.08 2.86 22.40
CA GLU A 69 3.38 3.95 23.34
C GLU A 69 4.20 5.10 22.71
N TYR A 70 4.90 4.83 21.60
CA TYR A 70 5.63 5.83 20.81
C TYR A 70 4.88 6.23 19.54
N GLY A 71 3.62 5.81 19.38
CA GLY A 71 2.81 6.07 18.20
C GLY A 71 3.07 5.11 17.04
N GLY A 72 3.56 3.89 17.32
CA GLY A 72 3.68 2.84 16.32
C GLY A 72 2.34 2.35 15.80
N GLY A 73 2.33 1.99 14.52
CA GLY A 73 1.15 1.61 13.73
C GLY A 73 1.49 1.78 12.27
#